data_AF-A0A9Q0XM93-F1
#
_entry.id   AF-A0A9Q0XM93-F1
#
_cell.length_a   1.000
_cell.length_b   1.000
_cell.length_c   1.000
_cell.angle_alpha   90.00
_cell.angle_beta   90.00
_cell.angle_gamma   90.00
#
_symmetry.space_group_name_H-M   'P 1'
#
loop_
_entity.id
_entity.type
_entity.pdbx_description
1 polymer ?
#
loop_
_entity_poly.entity_id
_entity_poly.type
_entity_poly.pdbx_seq_one_letter_code
_entity_poly.pdbx_strand_id
1 'polypeptide(L)'
;MMNCLLICTTLFLPYIFAIPIPSNPEERSIGNQKFLEVYLDKFFPSHHKTTTRSLEERLRDMQKFFHLTVTGRMDRQTRDLMNQPRCGFLIHQHLEL
;
A
#
# COMPACT_ATOMS: atom_id res chain seq x y z
N MET A 1 37.83 10.85 37.19
CA MET A 1 36.36 10.86 37.41
C MET A 1 35.63 12.01 36.71
N MET A 2 36.28 13.08 36.24
CA MET A 2 35.61 14.22 35.59
C MET A 2 35.44 14.09 34.07
N ASN A 3 36.22 13.24 33.40
CA ASN A 3 36.13 13.06 31.94
C ASN A 3 35.01 12.11 31.48
N CYS A 4 34.55 11.15 32.31
CA CYS A 4 33.47 10.23 31.90
C CYS A 4 32.11 10.93 31.83
N LEU A 5 31.89 11.97 32.65
CA LEU A 5 30.67 12.78 32.63
C LEU A 5 30.51 13.56 31.32
N LEU A 6 31.62 14.02 30.72
CA LEU A 6 31.61 14.78 29.45
C LEU A 6 31.30 13.91 28.22
N ILE A 7 31.63 12.62 28.27
CA ILE A 7 31.35 11.68 27.17
C ILE A 7 29.89 11.22 27.20
N CYS A 8 29.28 11.16 28.40
CA CYS A 8 27.86 10.82 28.54
C CYS A 8 26.94 11.91 28.00
N THR A 9 27.33 13.19 28.02
CA THR A 9 26.48 14.29 27.56
C THR A 9 26.36 14.40 26.04
N THR A 10 27.34 13.89 25.27
CA THR A 10 27.35 14.01 23.80
C THR A 10 26.55 12.92 23.07
N LEU A 11 26.27 11.80 23.73
CA LEU A 11 25.56 10.65 23.13
C LEU A 11 24.02 10.78 23.15
N PHE A 12 23.46 11.71 23.93
CA PHE A 12 22.00 11.87 24.06
C PHE A 12 21.38 12.95 23.15
N LEU A 13 22.17 13.67 22.35
CA LEU A 13 21.64 14.78 21.53
C LEU A 13 20.80 14.38 20.28
N PRO A 14 20.93 13.20 19.64
CA PRO A 14 20.12 12.90 18.46
C PRO A 14 18.79 12.17 18.77
N TYR A 15 18.29 12.18 20.02
CA TYR A 15 17.11 11.37 20.39
C TYR A 15 15.74 12.03 20.15
N ILE A 16 15.64 13.33 19.82
CA ILE A 16 14.34 14.04 19.78
C ILE A 16 14.01 14.65 18.41
N PHE A 17 14.28 13.94 17.31
CA PHE A 17 13.72 14.29 16.00
C PHE A 17 12.84 13.16 15.43
N ALA A 18 11.93 12.64 16.27
CA ALA A 18 10.73 11.97 15.78
C ALA A 18 9.57 12.98 15.83
N ILE A 19 9.55 13.94 14.89
CA ILE A 19 8.38 14.81 14.73
C ILE A 19 7.34 13.98 13.96
N PRO A 20 6.14 13.72 14.52
CA PRO A 20 5.08 13.08 13.76
C PRO A 20 4.69 14.02 12.61
N ILE A 21 4.96 13.59 11.37
CA ILE A 21 4.54 14.31 10.18
C ILE A 21 3.01 14.37 10.24
N PRO A 22 2.38 15.57 10.29
CA PRO A 22 0.94 15.66 10.21
C PRO A 22 0.53 15.07 8.86
N SER A 23 -0.17 13.94 8.89
CA SER A 23 -0.54 13.24 7.67
C SER A 23 -1.55 14.09 6.90
N ASN A 24 -1.08 14.81 5.88
CA ASN A 24 -1.94 15.55 4.96
C ASN A 24 -2.90 14.54 4.27
N PRO A 25 -4.22 14.77 4.29
CA PRO A 25 -5.18 13.94 3.56
C PRO A 25 -4.82 13.72 2.08
N GLU A 26 -4.19 14.70 1.44
CA GLU A 26 -3.71 14.62 0.06
C GLU A 26 -2.53 13.67 -0.10
N GLU A 27 -1.52 13.74 0.78
CA GLU A 27 -0.37 12.83 0.75
C GLU A 27 -0.81 11.38 1.03
N ARG A 28 -1.79 11.21 1.92
CA ARG A 28 -2.43 9.91 2.18
C ARG A 28 -3.20 9.40 0.94
N SER A 29 -3.90 10.26 0.21
CA SER A 29 -4.65 9.86 -0.98
C SER A 29 -3.72 9.47 -2.14
N ILE A 30 -2.64 10.22 -2.34
CA ILE A 30 -1.59 9.91 -3.32
C ILE A 30 -0.89 8.59 -2.96
N GLY A 31 -0.53 8.39 -1.69
CA GLY A 31 0.06 7.14 -1.20
C GLY A 31 -0.88 5.95 -1.41
N ASN A 32 -2.17 6.14 -1.14
CA ASN A 32 -3.22 5.14 -1.37
C ASN A 32 -3.38 4.77 -2.85
N GLN A 33 -3.35 5.75 -3.75
CA GLN A 33 -3.47 5.52 -5.18
C GLN A 33 -2.24 4.76 -5.71
N LYS A 34 -1.03 5.19 -5.35
CA LYS A 34 0.21 4.54 -5.77
C LYS A 34 0.30 3.10 -5.25
N PHE A 35 -0.11 2.87 -3.99
CA PHE A 35 -0.22 1.54 -3.43
C PHE A 35 -1.18 0.65 -4.24
N LEU A 36 -2.36 1.18 -4.55
CA LEU A 36 -3.39 0.47 -5.32
C LEU A 36 -2.90 0.10 -6.73
N GLU A 37 -2.23 1.03 -7.42
CA GLU A 37 -1.62 0.80 -8.73
C GLU A 37 -0.60 -0.36 -8.67
N VAL A 38 0.37 -0.29 -7.75
CA VAL A 38 1.40 -1.32 -7.58
C VAL A 38 0.79 -2.68 -7.23
N TYR A 39 -0.22 -2.70 -6.36
CA TYR A 39 -0.90 -3.94 -5.98
C TYR A 39 -1.60 -4.58 -7.18
N LEU A 40 -2.37 -3.80 -7.94
CA LEU A 40 -3.11 -4.30 -9.09
C LEU A 40 -2.17 -4.73 -10.21
N ASP A 41 -1.04 -4.03 -10.44
CA ASP A 41 -0.04 -4.46 -11.43
C ASP A 41 0.60 -5.80 -11.05
N LYS A 42 0.84 -6.02 -9.76
CA LYS A 42 1.46 -7.25 -9.26
C LYS A 42 0.51 -8.45 -9.28
N PHE A 43 -0.76 -8.28 -8.90
CA PHE A 43 -1.67 -9.40 -8.66
C PHE A 43 -2.80 -9.54 -9.69
N PHE A 44 -3.13 -8.45 -10.39
CA PHE A 44 -4.17 -8.35 -11.43
C PHE A 44 -3.62 -7.65 -12.69
N PRO A 45 -2.55 -8.19 -13.32
CA PRO A 45 -1.96 -7.59 -14.50
C PRO A 45 -2.98 -7.58 -15.66
N SER A 46 -3.03 -6.48 -16.40
CA SER A 46 -3.87 -6.41 -17.60
C SER A 46 -3.19 -7.17 -18.74
N HIS A 47 -3.83 -8.23 -19.23
CA HIS A 47 -3.36 -8.99 -20.40
C HIS A 47 -3.63 -8.26 -21.73
N HIS A 48 -4.60 -7.34 -21.75
CA HIS A 48 -4.93 -6.53 -22.92
C HIS A 48 -4.13 -5.23 -22.92
N LYS A 49 -2.94 -5.27 -23.53
CA LYS A 49 -2.06 -4.10 -23.72
C LYS A 49 -2.70 -2.95 -24.51
N THR A 50 -3.80 -3.19 -25.22
CA THR A 50 -4.45 -2.22 -26.11
C THR A 50 -5.57 -1.41 -25.45
N THR A 51 -6.03 -1.80 -24.26
CA THR A 51 -7.10 -1.08 -23.55
C THR A 51 -6.56 -0.60 -22.21
N THR A 52 -6.28 0.70 -22.11
CA THR A 52 -5.96 1.36 -20.85
C THR A 52 -7.20 1.36 -19.98
N ARG A 53 -7.38 0.31 -19.15
CA ARG A 53 -8.44 0.27 -18.15
C ARG A 53 -8.09 1.23 -17.01
N SER A 54 -9.10 1.94 -16.53
CA SER A 54 -8.96 2.79 -15.35
C SER A 54 -8.62 1.96 -14.10
N LEU A 55 -8.00 2.62 -13.13
CA LEU A 55 -7.69 2.00 -11.83
C LEU A 55 -8.96 1.51 -11.12
N GLU A 56 -10.06 2.25 -11.27
CA GLU A 56 -11.37 1.90 -10.73
C GLU A 56 -11.90 0.60 -11.33
N GLU A 57 -11.85 0.43 -12.65
CA GLU A 57 -12.32 -0.80 -13.30
C GLU A 57 -11.52 -2.02 -12.85
N ARG A 58 -10.19 -1.89 -12.79
CA ARG A 58 -9.30 -2.95 -12.29
C ARG A 58 -9.60 -3.29 -10.83
N LEU A 59 -9.89 -2.28 -10.02
CA LEU A 59 -10.29 -2.47 -8.62
C LEU A 59 -11.65 -3.18 -8.51
N ARG A 60 -12.62 -2.85 -9.37
CA ARG A 60 -13.91 -3.54 -9.41
C ARG A 60 -13.73 -5.02 -9.75
N ASP A 61 -12.82 -5.37 -10.66
CA ASP A 61 -12.55 -6.76 -11.00
C ASP A 61 -11.89 -7.52 -9.86
N MET A 62 -10.93 -6.89 -9.16
CA MET A 62 -10.34 -7.45 -7.94
C MET A 62 -11.40 -7.66 -6.84
N GLN A 63 -12.29 -6.69 -6.63
CA GLN A 63 -13.39 -6.80 -5.66
C GLN A 63 -14.32 -7.97 -6.00
N LYS A 64 -14.69 -8.13 -7.28
CA LYS A 64 -15.49 -9.28 -7.75
C LYS A 64 -14.79 -10.60 -7.47
N PHE A 65 -13.49 -10.69 -7.78
CA PHE A 65 -12.70 -11.91 -7.57
C PHE A 65 -12.69 -12.37 -6.11
N PHE A 66 -12.58 -11.43 -5.17
CA PHE A 66 -12.59 -11.75 -3.73
C PHE A 66 -13.99 -11.75 -3.10
N HIS A 67 -15.06 -11.66 -3.90
CA HIS A 67 -16.44 -11.58 -3.42
C HIS A 67 -16.68 -10.42 -2.43
N LEU A 68 -15.99 -9.30 -2.64
CA LEU A 68 -16.22 -8.06 -1.92
C LEU A 68 -17.41 -7.30 -2.51
N THR A 69 -17.93 -6.34 -1.74
CA THR A 69 -18.86 -5.35 -2.29
C THR A 69 -18.13 -4.55 -3.38
N VAL A 70 -18.70 -4.50 -4.59
CA VAL A 70 -18.07 -3.88 -5.75
C VAL A 70 -18.31 -2.36 -5.74
N THR A 71 -17.48 -1.63 -4.99
CA THR A 71 -17.58 -0.17 -4.83
C THR A 71 -16.76 0.60 -5.87
N GLY A 72 -15.72 -0.01 -6.43
CA GLY A 72 -14.70 0.68 -7.24
C GLY A 72 -13.82 1.64 -6.43
N ARG A 73 -13.91 1.59 -5.10
CA ARG A 73 -13.16 2.43 -4.17
C ARG A 73 -12.36 1.55 -3.22
N MET A 74 -11.22 2.05 -2.78
CA MET A 74 -10.43 1.38 -1.75
C MET A 74 -11.06 1.61 -0.37
N ASP A 75 -12.20 0.97 -0.14
CA ASP A 75 -12.89 0.98 1.15
C ASP A 75 -12.13 0.17 2.21
N ARG A 76 -12.59 0.26 3.46
CA ARG A 76 -11.94 -0.39 4.60
C ARG A 76 -11.78 -1.89 4.38
N GLN A 77 -12.82 -2.57 3.91
CA GLN A 77 -12.81 -4.03 3.69
C GLN A 77 -11.81 -4.40 2.58
N THR A 78 -11.80 -3.64 1.48
CA THR A 78 -10.85 -3.80 0.38
C THR A 78 -9.41 -3.62 0.84
N ARG A 79 -9.14 -2.56 1.63
CA ARG A 79 -7.80 -2.26 2.15
C ARG A 79 -7.33 -3.32 3.14
N ASP A 80 -8.20 -3.75 4.05
CA ASP A 80 -7.88 -4.78 5.04
C ASP A 80 -7.54 -6.11 4.32
N LEU A 81 -8.25 -6.44 3.23
CA LEU A 81 -7.96 -7.60 2.38
C LEU A 81 -6.65 -7.44 1.57
N MET A 82 -6.34 -6.25 1.06
CA MET A 82 -5.07 -6.00 0.33
C MET A 82 -3.85 -6.06 1.25
N ASN A 83 -4.01 -5.75 2.53
CA ASN A 83 -2.95 -5.81 3.54
C ASN A 83 -2.64 -7.23 4.03
N GLN A 84 -3.48 -8.21 3.72
CA GLN A 84 -3.21 -9.61 4.06
C GLN A 84 -2.00 -10.12 3.26
N PRO A 85 -1.08 -10.89 3.89
CA PRO A 85 0.04 -11.48 3.18
C PRO A 85 -0.45 -12.44 2.09
N ARG A 86 0.16 -12.36 0.90
CA ARG A 86 -0.18 -13.20 -0.26
C ARG A 86 1.06 -13.88 -0.81
N CYS A 87 0.88 -15.05 -1.42
CA CYS A 87 1.91 -15.61 -2.26
C CYS A 87 2.16 -14.67 -3.45
N GLY A 88 3.40 -14.60 -3.95
CA GLY A 88 3.75 -13.75 -5.11
C GLY A 88 3.22 -14.25 -6.45
N PHE A 89 2.29 -15.22 -6.45
CA PHE A 89 1.74 -15.82 -7.64
C PHE A 89 0.56 -14.98 -8.18
N LEU A 90 0.46 -14.86 -9.51
CA LEU A 90 -0.58 -14.09 -10.18
C LEU A 90 -1.94 -14.72 -9.94
N ILE A 91 -2.87 -13.94 -9.40
CA ILE A 91 -4.18 -14.42 -8.95
C ILE A 91 -5.11 -14.66 -10.15
N HIS A 92 -4.87 -13.96 -11.26
CA HIS A 92 -5.66 -14.10 -12.50
C HIS A 92 -5.27 -15.31 -13.38
N GLN A 93 -4.22 -16.07 -13.03
CA GLN A 93 -3.81 -17.24 -13.83
C GLN A 93 -4.56 -18.53 -13.46
N HIS A 94 -5.59 -18.45 -12.61
CA HIS A 94 -6.32 -19.63 -12.12
C HIS A 94 -7.81 -19.67 -12.49
N LEU A 95 -8.28 -18.81 -13.40
CA LEU A 95 -9.68 -18.82 -13.87
C LEU A 95 -9.85 -19.19 -15.36
N GLU A 96 -8.79 -19.70 -16.00
CA GLU A 96 -8.79 -20.19 -17.39
C GLU A 96 -8.26 -21.65 -17.46
N LEU A 97 -8.56 -22.47 -16.45
CA LEU A 97 -8.36 -23.93 -16.43
C LEU A 97 -9.60 -24.63 -15.85
#